data_AF-R1C1H7-F1
#
_entry.id   AF-R1C1H7-F1
#
_cell.length_a   1.000
_cell.length_b   1.000
_cell.length_c   1.000
_cell.angle_alpha   90.00
_cell.angle_beta   90.00
_cell.angle_gamma   90.00
#
_symmetry.space_group_name_H-M   'P 1'
#
loop_
_entity.id
_entity.type
_entity.pdbx_description
1 polymer ?
#
loop_
_entity_poly.entity_id
_entity_poly.type
_entity_poly.pdbx_seq_one_letter_code
_entity_poly.pdbx_strand_id
1 'polypeptide(L)'
;SDGGGEWLSVGKGSKVSTTRTMAVASSPVRAIFSGMVCNRVEAREDEDGKVAKPSNTIEPFTCLNLDIDRAAIRSLDDALDAFFDKQSLEDFKIRGKSASASKQPLLQALPSVLVLHLKRFTYDQHGSHKVLRHLSFEQTLRVQRSHLADGCAGARPKAAPAYTLVAVVAHHGHTLGGGHYTCDVHVPSAGGGTSEWYHCDDNRVRKVKASDVMQRQAYVLFYERAADS
;
A
#
# COMPACT_ATOMS: atom_id res chain seq x y z
N SER A 1 25.00 16.62 -1.59
CA SER A 1 24.99 16.59 -0.11
C SER A 1 23.53 16.59 0.33
N ASP A 2 22.94 15.40 0.43
CA ASP A 2 21.51 15.27 0.67
C ASP A 2 21.27 15.19 2.19
N GLY A 3 21.07 16.36 2.81
CA GLY A 3 20.81 16.48 4.23
C GLY A 3 19.35 16.16 4.51
N GLY A 4 19.05 14.91 4.88
CA GLY A 4 17.75 14.55 5.44
C GLY A 4 17.44 15.44 6.64
N GLY A 5 16.41 16.27 6.53
CA GLY A 5 15.98 17.19 7.59
C GLY A 5 15.33 16.43 8.74
N GLU A 6 15.92 16.52 9.93
CA GLU A 6 15.33 16.03 11.18
C GLU A 6 14.57 17.19 11.83
N TRP A 7 13.25 17.08 11.93
CA TRP A 7 12.39 18.12 12.51
C TRP A 7 11.51 17.52 13.61
N LEU A 8 11.22 18.29 14.65
CA LEU A 8 10.30 17.90 15.71
C LEU A 8 8.86 18.24 15.29
N SER A 9 7.98 17.25 15.23
CA SER A 9 6.54 17.46 14.98
C SER A 9 5.74 17.29 16.26
N VAL A 10 4.72 18.12 16.46
CA VAL A 10 3.81 18.06 17.61
C VAL A 10 2.50 17.42 17.18
N GLY A 11 2.18 16.25 17.72
CA GLY A 11 0.89 15.59 17.51
C GLY A 11 -0.20 16.10 18.48
N LYS A 12 -1.45 15.65 18.25
CA LYS A 12 -2.58 15.95 19.15
C LYS A 12 -2.26 15.44 20.57
N GLY A 13 -2.35 16.33 21.57
CA GLY A 13 -1.98 16.03 22.96
C GLY A 13 -0.55 16.41 23.37
N SER A 14 0.12 17.32 22.64
CA SER A 14 1.44 17.88 23.01
C SER A 14 2.58 16.86 23.05
N LYS A 15 2.41 15.68 22.45
CA LYS A 15 3.49 14.68 22.29
C LYS A 15 4.38 15.09 21.12
N VAL A 16 5.63 15.41 21.44
CA VAL A 16 6.68 15.76 20.47
C VAL A 16 7.34 14.49 19.94
N SER A 17 7.40 14.33 18.62
CA SER A 17 8.07 13.22 17.94
C SER A 17 9.22 13.71 17.06
N THR A 18 10.26 12.89 16.92
CA THR A 18 11.34 13.15 15.96
C THR A 18 10.92 12.65 14.58
N THR A 19 10.91 13.53 13.59
CA THR A 19 10.51 13.21 12.22
C THR A 19 11.69 13.34 11.25
N ARG A 20 11.93 12.29 10.45
CA ARG A 20 12.92 12.29 9.37
C ARG A 20 12.22 12.11 8.03
N THR A 21 12.57 12.92 7.05
CA THR A 21 11.99 12.81 5.69
C THR A 21 13.09 12.52 4.68
N MET A 22 12.89 11.50 3.85
CA MET A 22 13.76 11.24 2.71
C MET A 22 13.35 12.11 1.52
N ALA A 23 14.23 13.02 1.09
CA ALA A 23 14.03 13.83 -0.10
C ALA A 23 14.45 13.03 -1.35
N VAL A 24 13.69 13.15 -2.45
CA VAL A 24 14.06 12.53 -3.72
C VAL A 24 13.67 13.46 -4.88
N ALA A 25 14.49 13.50 -5.93
CA ALA A 25 14.29 14.38 -7.09
C ALA A 25 12.96 14.15 -7.81
N SER A 26 12.34 15.23 -8.29
CA SER A 26 11.07 15.19 -9.04
C SER A 26 11.19 14.52 -10.41
N SER A 27 10.17 13.77 -10.82
CA SER A 27 10.03 13.26 -12.19
C SER A 27 8.55 13.06 -12.53
N PRO A 28 8.16 12.97 -13.82
CA PRO A 28 6.78 12.66 -14.21
C PRO A 28 6.26 11.35 -13.61
N VAL A 29 7.12 10.31 -13.55
CA VAL A 29 6.79 9.03 -12.92
C VAL A 29 6.47 9.23 -11.43
N ARG A 30 7.26 10.04 -10.70
CA ARG A 30 6.98 10.31 -9.30
C ARG A 30 5.73 11.16 -9.09
N ALA A 31 5.44 12.10 -9.98
CA ALA A 31 4.22 12.91 -9.90
C ALA A 31 2.94 12.06 -10.01
N ILE A 32 3.01 10.93 -10.72
CA ILE A 32 1.87 10.03 -10.91
C ILE A 32 1.82 8.95 -9.82
N PHE A 33 2.93 8.24 -9.62
CA PHE A 33 2.95 7.00 -8.84
C PHE A 33 3.54 7.15 -7.43
N SER A 34 4.21 8.26 -7.11
CA SER A 34 4.84 8.40 -5.80
C SER A 34 3.82 8.87 -4.75
N GLY A 35 3.68 8.11 -3.68
CA GLY A 35 3.10 8.56 -2.42
C GLY A 35 4.18 8.69 -1.34
N MET A 36 3.76 9.01 -0.12
CA MET A 36 4.62 9.00 1.07
C MET A 36 3.99 8.14 2.16
N VAL A 37 4.78 7.30 2.83
CA VAL A 37 4.39 6.56 4.03
C VAL A 37 5.14 7.15 5.22
N CYS A 38 4.43 7.38 6.32
CA CYS A 38 4.98 7.68 7.63
C CYS A 38 5.02 6.39 8.45
N ASN A 39 6.22 5.92 8.77
CA ASN A 39 6.43 4.83 9.71
C ASN A 39 6.56 5.42 11.12
N ARG A 40 5.52 5.25 11.93
CA ARG A 40 5.49 5.68 13.32
C ARG A 40 5.98 4.56 14.23
N VAL A 41 6.99 4.84 15.05
CA VAL A 41 7.51 3.94 16.08
C VAL A 41 7.23 4.51 17.45
N GLU A 42 6.63 3.69 18.31
CA GLU A 42 6.32 4.03 19.70
C GLU A 42 6.83 2.91 20.61
N ALA A 43 7.61 3.27 21.62
CA ALA A 43 8.04 2.37 22.67
C ALA A 43 7.30 2.65 23.98
N ARG A 44 7.06 1.60 24.75
CA ARG A 44 6.63 1.66 26.15
C ARG A 44 7.84 1.94 27.04
N GLU A 45 7.57 2.13 28.33
CA GLU A 45 8.60 2.24 29.36
C GLU A 45 9.53 1.02 29.36
N ASP A 46 10.83 1.26 29.51
CA ASP A 46 11.79 0.20 29.84
C ASP A 46 11.67 -0.22 31.32
N GLU A 47 12.47 -1.19 31.74
CA GLU A 47 12.49 -1.68 33.14
C GLU A 47 12.87 -0.59 34.17
N ASP A 48 13.46 0.54 33.74
CA ASP A 48 13.78 1.69 34.60
C ASP A 48 12.67 2.77 34.58
N GLY A 49 11.53 2.52 33.92
CA GLY A 49 10.45 3.50 33.76
C GLY A 49 10.76 4.59 32.73
N LYS A 50 11.75 4.41 31.84
CA LYS A 50 12.10 5.41 30.82
C LYS A 50 11.34 5.17 29.52
N VAL A 51 10.73 6.23 29.00
CA VAL A 51 10.03 6.22 27.71
C VAL A 51 10.95 6.74 26.60
N ALA A 52 11.02 6.03 25.48
CA ALA A 52 11.61 6.60 24.27
C ALA A 52 10.62 7.55 23.59
N LYS A 53 11.12 8.70 23.11
CA LYS A 53 10.30 9.61 22.29
C LYS A 53 9.80 8.87 21.05
N PRO A 54 8.53 9.05 20.65
CA PRO A 54 8.05 8.53 19.38
C PRO A 54 8.90 9.03 18.21
N SER A 55 9.13 8.18 17.23
CA SER A 55 9.81 8.56 16.00
C SER A 55 8.93 8.31 14.78
N ASN A 56 9.02 9.23 13.83
CA ASN A 56 8.34 9.13 12.54
C ASN A 56 9.40 9.14 11.44
N THR A 57 9.34 8.17 10.54
CA THR A 57 10.16 8.16 9.33
C THR A 57 9.26 8.25 8.13
N ILE A 58 9.36 9.34 7.38
CA ILE A 58 8.58 9.60 6.17
C ILE A 58 9.42 9.22 4.96
N GLU A 59 8.95 8.25 4.20
CA GLU A 59 9.64 7.70 3.03
C GLU A 59 8.71 7.64 1.80
N PRO A 60 9.23 7.88 0.60
CA PRO A 60 8.46 7.74 -0.62
C PRO A 60 8.21 6.28 -0.95
N PHE A 61 7.05 5.99 -1.55
CA PHE A 61 6.75 4.68 -2.13
C PHE A 61 6.15 4.86 -3.53
N THR A 62 6.38 3.89 -4.40
CA THR A 62 5.73 3.80 -5.72
C THR A 62 4.80 2.60 -5.83
N CYS A 63 4.90 1.64 -4.91
CA CYS A 63 4.10 0.43 -4.87
C CYS A 63 3.99 -0.06 -3.42
N LEU A 64 2.79 -0.45 -2.99
CA LEU A 64 2.58 -1.15 -1.72
C LEU A 64 2.63 -2.65 -1.97
N ASN A 65 3.54 -3.34 -1.29
CA ASN A 65 3.74 -4.78 -1.45
C ASN A 65 3.01 -5.54 -0.34
N LEU A 66 1.77 -5.93 -0.63
CA LEU A 66 0.83 -6.51 0.33
C LEU A 66 1.14 -7.99 0.54
N ASP A 67 1.27 -8.38 1.81
CA ASP A 67 1.44 -9.79 2.18
C ASP A 67 0.12 -10.53 2.01
N ILE A 68 0.17 -11.43 1.04
CA ILE A 68 -0.82 -12.42 0.65
C ILE A 68 -1.26 -13.41 1.70
N ASP A 69 -0.25 -13.99 2.37
CA ASP A 69 -0.18 -15.44 2.55
C ASP A 69 -0.86 -15.92 3.84
N ARG A 70 -1.35 -14.99 4.65
CA ARG A 70 -2.12 -15.30 5.84
C ARG A 70 -3.54 -15.73 5.51
N ALA A 71 -4.02 -16.80 6.15
CA ALA A 71 -5.35 -17.36 5.93
C ALA A 71 -6.52 -16.39 6.24
N ALA A 72 -6.27 -15.41 7.12
CA ALA A 72 -7.24 -14.36 7.44
C ALA A 72 -7.44 -13.36 6.29
N ILE A 73 -6.48 -13.24 5.37
CA ILE A 73 -6.51 -12.28 4.27
C ILE A 73 -7.25 -12.92 3.08
N ARG A 74 -8.47 -12.44 2.82
CA ARG A 74 -9.32 -12.94 1.72
C ARG A 74 -9.73 -11.85 0.74
N SER A 75 -9.59 -10.59 1.12
CA SER A 75 -9.90 -9.42 0.31
C SER A 75 -8.73 -8.43 0.26
N LEU A 76 -8.82 -7.48 -0.67
CA LEU A 76 -7.88 -6.36 -0.76
C LEU A 76 -7.93 -5.47 0.48
N ASP A 77 -9.12 -5.27 1.06
CA ASP A 77 -9.29 -4.52 2.30
C ASP A 77 -8.59 -5.22 3.46
N ASP A 78 -8.73 -6.54 3.62
CA ASP A 78 -8.01 -7.30 4.65
C ASP A 78 -6.48 -7.15 4.50
N ALA A 79 -5.99 -7.16 3.26
CA ALA A 79 -4.57 -7.04 2.96
C ALA A 79 -4.03 -5.63 3.28
N LEU A 80 -4.83 -4.60 3.03
CA LEU A 80 -4.50 -3.21 3.39
C LEU A 80 -4.57 -3.00 4.89
N ASP A 81 -5.60 -3.50 5.57
CA ASP A 81 -5.72 -3.47 7.03
C ASP A 81 -4.49 -4.12 7.68
N ALA A 82 -4.13 -5.34 7.26
CA ALA A 82 -2.96 -6.03 7.76
C ALA A 82 -1.62 -5.33 7.43
N PHE A 83 -1.56 -4.53 6.37
CA PHE A 83 -0.39 -3.73 6.01
C PHE A 83 -0.24 -2.50 6.92
N PHE A 84 -1.34 -1.81 7.23
CA PHE A 84 -1.38 -0.59 8.05
C PHE A 84 -1.59 -0.85 9.55
N ASP A 85 -1.77 -2.11 9.93
CA ASP A 85 -1.87 -2.52 11.32
C ASP A 85 -0.60 -2.23 12.12
N LYS A 86 -0.82 -1.95 13.41
CA LYS A 86 0.25 -1.72 14.37
C LYS A 86 0.92 -3.05 14.71
N GLN A 87 2.21 -3.16 14.39
CA GLN A 87 3.00 -4.36 14.62
C GLN A 87 3.93 -4.17 15.81
N SER A 88 4.04 -5.17 16.68
CA SER A 88 5.05 -5.19 17.74
C SER A 88 6.44 -5.37 17.13
N LEU A 89 7.42 -4.65 17.66
CA LEU A 89 8.81 -4.81 17.32
C LEU A 89 9.46 -5.73 18.35
N GLU A 90 10.05 -6.82 17.87
CA GLU A 90 10.91 -7.68 18.68
C GLU A 90 12.28 -7.01 18.89
N ASP A 91 12.90 -7.27 20.05
CA ASP A 91 14.25 -6.82 20.40
C ASP A 91 14.52 -5.31 20.34
N PHE A 92 13.47 -4.49 20.45
CA PHE A 92 13.66 -3.05 20.54
C PHE A 92 14.35 -2.68 21.85
N LYS A 93 15.41 -1.84 21.76
CA LYS A 93 16.21 -1.44 22.92
C LYS A 93 16.21 0.07 23.13
N ILE A 94 15.93 0.50 24.34
CA ILE A 94 16.10 1.88 24.80
C ILE A 94 17.42 1.93 25.57
N ARG A 95 18.43 2.60 25.02
CA ARG A 95 19.77 2.74 25.63
C ARG A 95 20.39 1.40 26.07
N GLY A 96 20.18 0.35 25.28
CA GLY A 96 20.71 -0.99 25.52
C GLY A 96 19.82 -1.92 26.35
N LYS A 97 18.72 -1.41 26.93
CA LYS A 97 17.72 -2.22 27.67
C LYS A 97 16.54 -2.56 26.80
N SER A 98 16.03 -3.79 26.91
CA SER A 98 14.87 -4.25 26.16
C SER A 98 13.62 -3.45 26.54
N ALA A 99 12.82 -3.09 25.54
CA ALA A 99 11.56 -2.41 25.73
C ALA A 99 10.53 -2.89 24.71
N SER A 100 9.26 -2.92 25.09
CA SER A 100 8.18 -3.19 24.15
C SER A 100 8.01 -1.99 23.23
N ALA A 101 8.13 -2.20 21.92
CA ALA A 101 7.87 -1.16 20.94
C ALA A 101 6.95 -1.67 19.84
N SER A 102 6.44 -0.72 19.08
CA SER A 102 5.51 -0.97 17.99
C SER A 102 5.78 -0.04 16.85
N LYS A 103 5.59 -0.55 15.63
CA LYS A 103 5.71 0.20 14.38
C LYS A 103 4.36 0.16 13.67
N GLN A 104 3.93 1.29 13.15
CA GLN A 104 2.75 1.40 12.31
C GLN A 104 3.07 2.26 11.08
N PRO A 105 2.96 1.71 9.87
CA PRO A 105 2.98 2.53 8.66
C PRO A 105 1.62 3.24 8.51
N LEU A 106 1.64 4.47 7.98
CA LEU A 106 0.46 5.26 7.66
C LEU A 106 0.72 6.04 6.37
N LEU A 107 -0.31 6.24 5.55
CA LEU A 107 -0.20 7.05 4.33
C LEU A 107 -0.12 8.54 4.71
N GLN A 108 1.00 9.18 4.37
CA GLN A 108 1.25 10.61 4.59
C GLN A 108 0.95 11.45 3.35
N ALA A 109 1.09 10.86 2.16
CA ALA A 109 0.66 11.47 0.91
C ALA A 109 0.20 10.38 -0.06
N LEU A 110 -0.93 10.63 -0.70
CA LEU A 110 -1.55 9.71 -1.64
C LEU A 110 -1.05 9.93 -3.07
N PRO A 111 -0.68 8.87 -3.82
CA PRO A 111 -0.32 9.00 -5.24
C PRO A 111 -1.58 9.20 -6.10
N SER A 112 -1.41 9.78 -7.29
CA SER A 112 -2.49 9.88 -8.28
C SER A 112 -2.87 8.50 -8.82
N VAL A 113 -1.88 7.62 -9.00
CA VAL A 113 -2.09 6.19 -9.29
C VAL A 113 -1.45 5.34 -8.20
N LEU A 114 -2.28 4.64 -7.43
CA LEU A 114 -1.87 3.70 -6.40
C LEU A 114 -1.61 2.33 -7.03
N VAL A 115 -0.37 1.86 -6.91
CA VAL A 115 0.04 0.52 -7.36
C VAL A 115 0.09 -0.42 -6.16
N LEU A 116 -0.65 -1.52 -6.24
CA LEU A 116 -0.71 -2.54 -5.21
C LEU A 116 -0.20 -3.86 -5.78
N HIS A 117 0.91 -4.35 -5.23
CA HIS A 117 1.45 -5.66 -5.57
C HIS A 117 1.00 -6.67 -4.52
N LEU A 118 0.31 -7.72 -4.98
CA LEU A 118 -0.10 -8.84 -4.15
C LEU A 118 1.03 -9.87 -4.14
N LYS A 119 1.73 -10.01 -3.01
CA LYS A 119 2.86 -10.95 -2.86
C LYS A 119 2.36 -12.39 -2.95
N ARG A 120 2.22 -12.88 -4.18
CA ARG A 120 1.78 -14.25 -4.44
C ARG A 120 2.89 -15.25 -4.35
N PHE A 121 4.15 -14.83 -4.38
CA PHE A 121 5.27 -15.73 -4.27
C PHE A 121 5.91 -15.55 -2.91
N THR A 122 5.95 -16.63 -2.15
CA THR A 122 6.50 -16.67 -0.80
C THR A 122 7.52 -17.78 -0.70
N TYR A 123 8.34 -17.71 0.35
CA TYR A 123 9.35 -18.70 0.67
C TYR A 123 9.22 -19.03 2.15
N ASP A 124 9.07 -20.31 2.45
CA ASP A 124 9.04 -20.82 3.82
C ASP A 124 9.98 -22.02 3.99
N GLN A 125 9.86 -22.71 5.12
CA GLN A 125 10.69 -23.89 5.44
C GLN A 125 10.56 -25.05 4.45
N HIS A 126 9.49 -25.09 3.64
CA HIS A 126 9.23 -26.09 2.60
C HIS A 126 9.63 -25.61 1.20
N GLY A 127 10.24 -24.41 1.10
CA GLY A 127 10.70 -23.82 -0.13
C GLY A 127 9.74 -22.76 -0.66
N SER A 128 9.77 -22.55 -1.97
CA SER A 128 9.04 -21.47 -2.62
C SER A 128 7.68 -21.93 -3.16
N HIS A 129 6.60 -21.22 -2.85
CA HIS A 129 5.27 -21.53 -3.37
C HIS A 129 4.54 -20.30 -3.89
N LYS A 130 3.47 -20.55 -4.66
CA LYS A 130 2.55 -19.52 -5.15
C LYS A 130 1.23 -19.58 -4.39
N VAL A 131 0.79 -18.44 -3.89
CA VAL A 131 -0.55 -18.22 -3.37
C VAL A 131 -1.56 -18.24 -4.52
N LEU A 132 -2.24 -19.38 -4.66
CA LEU A 132 -3.22 -19.64 -5.73
C LEU A 132 -4.66 -19.25 -5.37
N ARG A 133 -4.94 -18.98 -4.09
CA ARG A 133 -6.29 -18.58 -3.68
C ARG A 133 -6.68 -17.25 -4.32
N HIS A 134 -7.95 -17.15 -4.68
CA HIS A 134 -8.53 -15.88 -5.08
C HIS A 134 -8.53 -14.92 -3.88
N LEU A 135 -8.22 -13.66 -4.15
CA LEU A 135 -8.31 -12.56 -3.21
C LEU A 135 -9.26 -11.56 -3.83
N SER A 136 -10.38 -11.27 -3.16
CA SER A 136 -11.42 -10.42 -3.73
C SER A 136 -10.96 -8.96 -3.75
N PHE A 137 -11.23 -8.28 -4.86
CA PHE A 137 -11.02 -6.85 -5.01
C PHE A 137 -12.16 -6.27 -5.83
N GLU A 138 -12.40 -4.98 -5.64
CA GLU A 138 -13.55 -4.27 -6.21
C GLU A 138 -13.08 -3.21 -7.20
N GLN A 139 -13.96 -2.79 -8.11
CA GLN A 139 -13.63 -1.72 -9.05
C GLN A 139 -13.37 -0.38 -8.34
N THR A 140 -13.98 -0.14 -7.18
CA THR A 140 -13.75 1.06 -6.38
C THR A 140 -13.07 0.69 -5.07
N LEU A 141 -11.91 1.27 -4.83
CA LEU A 141 -11.19 1.17 -3.55
C LEU A 141 -11.40 2.44 -2.74
N ARG A 142 -11.83 2.32 -1.48
CA ARG A 142 -11.88 3.44 -0.53
C ARG A 142 -10.78 3.27 0.50
N VAL A 143 -9.82 4.20 0.53
CA VAL A 143 -8.75 4.17 1.53
C VAL A 143 -9.33 4.51 2.88
N GLN A 144 -9.22 3.60 3.85
CA GLN A 144 -9.78 3.80 5.17
C GLN A 144 -9.04 4.92 5.90
N ARG A 145 -9.75 5.70 6.71
CA ARG A 145 -9.11 6.78 7.47
C ARG A 145 -8.08 6.28 8.48
N SER A 146 -8.25 5.07 9.00
CA SER A 146 -7.28 4.38 9.86
C SER A 146 -5.93 4.16 9.19
N HIS A 147 -5.88 4.12 7.85
CA HIS A 147 -4.64 3.97 7.08
C HIS A 147 -3.92 5.31 6.86
N LEU A 148 -4.56 6.44 7.17
CA LEU A 148 -4.04 7.78 6.88
C LEU A 148 -3.34 8.38 8.11
N ALA A 149 -2.21 9.04 7.88
CA ALA A 149 -1.61 9.92 8.87
C ALA A 149 -2.44 11.20 9.02
N ASP A 150 -2.30 11.87 10.17
CA ASP A 150 -2.89 13.19 10.38
C ASP A 150 -2.36 14.18 9.32
N GLY A 151 -3.28 14.89 8.65
CA GLY A 151 -2.94 15.84 7.59
C GLY A 151 -2.42 15.18 6.30
N CYS A 152 -2.77 13.91 6.04
CA CYS A 152 -2.39 13.20 4.82
C CYS A 152 -2.70 14.02 3.55
N ALA A 153 -1.67 14.28 2.74
CA ALA A 153 -1.82 15.02 1.49
C ALA A 153 -2.59 14.20 0.45
N GLY A 154 -3.59 14.82 -0.18
CA GLY A 154 -4.52 14.14 -1.08
C GLY A 154 -5.71 13.47 -0.36
N ALA A 155 -5.84 13.64 0.95
CA ALA A 155 -7.04 13.23 1.70
C ALA A 155 -7.83 14.44 2.22
N ARG A 156 -9.17 14.35 2.16
CA ARG A 156 -10.08 15.38 2.68
C ARG A 156 -10.53 15.02 4.11
N PRO A 157 -10.67 15.98 5.05
CA PRO A 157 -11.05 15.69 6.44
C PRO A 157 -12.38 14.95 6.60
N LYS A 158 -13.32 15.15 5.68
CA LYS A 158 -14.70 14.65 5.76
C LYS A 158 -15.04 13.53 4.76
N ALA A 159 -14.12 13.14 3.87
CA ALA A 159 -14.35 12.06 2.91
C ALA A 159 -13.16 11.11 2.83
N ALA A 160 -13.42 9.80 2.81
CA ALA A 160 -12.39 8.81 2.53
C ALA A 160 -11.95 8.93 1.06
N PRO A 161 -10.64 8.99 0.76
CA PRO A 161 -10.15 9.01 -0.61
C PRO A 161 -10.60 7.76 -1.36
N ALA A 162 -11.10 7.95 -2.58
CA ALA A 162 -11.56 6.87 -3.43
C ALA A 162 -10.67 6.75 -4.65
N TYR A 163 -10.50 5.51 -5.10
CA TYR A 163 -9.78 5.16 -6.31
C TYR A 163 -10.63 4.25 -7.18
N THR A 164 -10.44 4.31 -8.49
CA THR A 164 -11.05 3.44 -9.48
C THR A 164 -9.97 2.52 -10.07
N LEU A 165 -10.26 1.23 -10.14
CA LEU A 165 -9.39 0.24 -10.74
C LEU A 165 -9.29 0.50 -12.25
N VAL A 166 -8.07 0.69 -12.75
CA VAL A 166 -7.80 0.99 -14.16
C VAL A 166 -7.02 -0.11 -14.87
N ALA A 167 -6.29 -0.95 -14.13
CA ALA A 167 -5.65 -2.13 -14.71
C ALA A 167 -5.43 -3.25 -13.69
N VAL A 168 -5.47 -4.49 -14.17
CA VAL A 168 -5.16 -5.71 -13.42
C VAL A 168 -4.13 -6.51 -14.19
N VAL A 169 -2.95 -6.71 -13.62
CA VAL A 169 -1.98 -7.69 -14.13
C VAL A 169 -2.22 -9.00 -13.40
N ALA A 170 -2.44 -10.09 -14.14
CA ALA A 170 -2.59 -11.42 -13.60
C ALA A 170 -1.40 -12.30 -13.99
N HIS A 171 -0.99 -13.19 -13.09
CA HIS A 171 0.02 -14.21 -13.37
C HIS A 171 -0.64 -15.58 -13.41
N HIS A 172 -0.49 -16.29 -14.52
CA HIS A 172 -0.95 -17.67 -14.74
C HIS A 172 0.20 -18.64 -14.54
N GLY A 173 -0.08 -19.84 -14.01
CA GLY A 173 0.93 -20.83 -13.65
C GLY A 173 1.02 -21.06 -12.14
N HIS A 174 1.66 -22.16 -11.74
CA HIS A 174 1.65 -22.66 -10.36
C HIS A 174 2.96 -22.42 -9.60
N THR A 175 4.06 -22.10 -10.29
CA THR A 175 5.39 -22.01 -9.69
C THR A 175 6.07 -20.68 -10.04
N LEU A 176 7.23 -20.43 -9.44
CA LEU A 176 8.08 -19.29 -9.79
C LEU A 176 8.90 -19.53 -11.06
N GLY A 177 9.10 -20.80 -11.45
CA GLY A 177 9.98 -21.20 -12.55
C GLY A 177 9.37 -21.01 -13.94
N GLY A 178 8.09 -20.68 -14.04
CA GLY A 178 7.41 -20.45 -15.31
C GLY A 178 5.95 -20.05 -15.13
N GLY A 179 5.49 -19.19 -16.04
CA GLY A 179 4.12 -18.73 -16.07
C GLY A 179 3.89 -17.72 -17.19
N HIS A 180 2.68 -17.16 -17.21
CA HIS A 180 2.25 -16.25 -18.26
C HIS A 180 1.58 -15.03 -17.64
N TYR A 181 1.88 -13.85 -18.16
CA TYR A 181 1.30 -12.60 -17.67
C TYR A 181 0.28 -12.06 -18.66
N THR A 182 -0.89 -11.69 -18.16
CA THR A 182 -1.92 -11.00 -18.94
C THR A 182 -2.34 -9.74 -18.22
N CYS A 183 -2.90 -8.78 -18.95
CA CYS A 183 -3.40 -7.53 -18.38
C CYS A 183 -4.87 -7.32 -18.76
N ASP A 184 -5.72 -6.95 -17.81
CA ASP A 184 -7.02 -6.36 -18.10
C ASP A 184 -6.92 -4.84 -17.90
N VAL A 185 -7.34 -4.04 -18.87
CA VAL A 185 -7.27 -2.56 -18.84
C VAL A 185 -8.67 -1.95 -18.96
N HIS A 186 -8.91 -0.92 -18.16
CA HIS A 186 -10.13 -0.12 -18.19
C HIS A 186 -9.98 1.00 -19.21
N VAL A 187 -11.00 1.17 -20.05
CA VAL A 187 -11.12 2.27 -21.00
C VAL A 187 -12.34 3.10 -20.62
N PRO A 188 -12.16 4.28 -20.00
CA PRO A 188 -13.25 5.20 -19.72
C PRO A 188 -13.97 5.57 -21.02
N SER A 189 -15.30 5.68 -20.97
CA SER A 189 -16.05 6.13 -22.13
C SER A 189 -15.84 7.63 -22.35
N ALA A 190 -15.48 8.02 -23.57
CA ALA A 190 -15.53 9.42 -23.98
C ALA A 190 -17.00 9.84 -24.19
N GLY A 191 -17.45 10.90 -23.50
CA GLY A 191 -18.74 11.52 -23.78
C GLY A 191 -19.98 10.86 -23.16
N GLY A 192 -19.85 10.13 -22.05
CA GLY A 192 -21.00 9.67 -21.25
C GLY A 192 -21.57 8.30 -21.61
N GLY A 193 -20.87 7.52 -22.44
CA GLY A 193 -21.20 6.11 -22.65
C GLY A 193 -20.71 5.18 -21.51
N THR A 194 -20.89 3.87 -21.70
CA THR A 194 -20.45 2.86 -20.73
C THR A 194 -18.94 2.62 -20.86
N SER A 195 -18.20 2.70 -19.77
CA SER A 195 -16.77 2.33 -19.76
C SER A 195 -16.58 0.86 -20.10
N GLU A 196 -15.47 0.52 -20.75
CA GLU A 196 -15.19 -0.83 -21.25
C GLU A 196 -13.94 -1.42 -20.62
N TRP A 197 -13.83 -2.74 -20.64
CA TRP A 197 -12.65 -3.47 -20.22
C TRP A 197 -12.10 -4.31 -21.37
N TYR A 198 -10.78 -4.34 -21.50
CA TYR A 198 -10.08 -5.13 -22.51
C TYR A 198 -9.06 -6.04 -21.85
N HIS A 199 -9.09 -7.32 -22.23
CA HIS A 199 -8.09 -8.31 -21.88
C HIS A 199 -7.01 -8.33 -22.95
N CYS A 200 -5.77 -8.10 -22.53
CA CYS A 200 -4.55 -8.12 -23.32
C CYS A 200 -3.74 -9.37 -22.94
N ASP A 201 -3.60 -10.24 -23.93
CA ASP A 201 -2.86 -11.50 -23.87
C ASP A 201 -1.88 -11.54 -25.05
N ASP A 202 -0.65 -11.11 -24.81
CA ASP A 202 0.36 -10.84 -25.83
C ASP A 202 -0.16 -9.95 -26.98
N ASN A 203 -0.29 -10.52 -28.18
CA ASN A 203 -0.80 -9.84 -29.36
C ASN A 203 -2.33 -9.90 -29.51
N ARG A 204 -3.04 -10.49 -28.54
CA ARG A 204 -4.50 -10.66 -28.56
C ARG A 204 -5.14 -9.69 -27.58
N VAL A 205 -5.95 -8.79 -28.11
CA VAL A 205 -6.75 -7.84 -27.33
C VAL A 205 -8.23 -8.12 -27.57
N ARG A 206 -9.00 -8.32 -26.50
CA ARG A 206 -10.45 -8.59 -26.60
C ARG A 206 -11.23 -7.90 -25.49
N LYS A 207 -12.46 -7.47 -25.80
CA LYS A 207 -13.36 -6.92 -24.79
C LYS A 207 -13.75 -8.00 -23.76
N VAL A 208 -13.85 -7.62 -22.49
CA VAL A 208 -14.29 -8.47 -21.36
C VAL A 208 -15.27 -7.74 -20.47
N LYS A 209 -16.03 -8.46 -19.66
CA LYS A 209 -16.94 -7.86 -18.67
C LYS A 209 -16.17 -7.48 -17.42
N ALA A 210 -16.57 -6.39 -16.77
CA ALA A 210 -16.00 -5.99 -15.48
C ALA A 210 -16.10 -7.12 -14.43
N SER A 211 -17.19 -7.90 -14.43
CA SER A 211 -17.36 -9.07 -13.56
C SER A 211 -16.26 -10.11 -13.73
N ASP A 212 -15.79 -10.33 -14.96
CA ASP A 212 -14.74 -11.31 -15.24
C ASP A 212 -13.37 -10.79 -14.76
N VAL A 213 -13.16 -9.47 -14.86
CA VAL A 213 -11.95 -8.79 -14.36
C VAL A 213 -11.84 -8.90 -12.84
N MET A 214 -12.93 -8.73 -12.10
CA MET A 214 -12.90 -8.84 -10.63
C MET A 214 -12.63 -10.27 -10.13
N GLN A 215 -12.78 -11.28 -11.00
CA GLN A 215 -12.49 -12.69 -10.66
C GLN A 215 -11.06 -13.11 -11.01
N ARG A 216 -10.21 -12.21 -11.52
CA ARG A 216 -8.83 -12.56 -11.90
C ARG A 216 -7.98 -12.92 -10.68
N GLN A 217 -7.00 -13.77 -10.90
CA GLN A 217 -5.89 -14.00 -9.97
C GLN A 217 -4.90 -12.82 -10.06
N ALA A 218 -5.35 -11.66 -9.59
CA ALA A 218 -4.59 -10.42 -9.68
C ALA A 218 -3.22 -10.54 -9.00
N TYR A 219 -2.18 -10.09 -9.66
CA TYR A 219 -0.81 -10.01 -9.17
C TYR A 219 -0.43 -8.55 -8.88
N VAL A 220 -0.79 -7.63 -9.77
CA VAL A 220 -0.66 -6.19 -9.56
C VAL A 220 -1.98 -5.50 -9.91
N LEU A 221 -2.41 -4.59 -9.05
CA LEU A 221 -3.60 -3.75 -9.25
C LEU A 221 -3.15 -2.29 -9.41
N PHE A 222 -3.71 -1.61 -10.40
CA PHE A 222 -3.52 -0.19 -10.63
C PHE A 222 -4.82 0.55 -10.38
N TYR A 223 -4.79 1.47 -9.43
CA TYR A 223 -5.92 2.25 -8.99
C TYR A 223 -5.65 3.73 -9.26
N GLU A 224 -6.49 4.40 -10.03
CA GLU A 224 -6.40 5.85 -10.27
C GLU A 224 -7.30 6.59 -9.27
N ARG A 225 -6.77 7.65 -8.65
CA ARG A 225 -7.52 8.42 -7.66
C ARG A 225 -8.68 9.13 -8.33
N ALA A 226 -9.88 8.99 -7.77
CA ALA A 226 -11.05 9.69 -8.27
C ALA A 226 -10.80 11.21 -8.20
N ALA A 227 -11.19 11.92 -9.26
CA ALA A 227 -11.16 13.38 -9.25
C ALA A 227 -12.03 13.91 -8.10
N ASP A 228 -11.56 14.97 -7.45
CA ASP A 228 -12.32 15.64 -6.41
C ASP A 228 -13.54 16.31 -7.04
N SER A 229 -14.69 15.62 -7.00
CA SER A 229 -16.01 16.28 -7.06
C SER A 229 -16.42 16.82 -5.70
#